data_AF-A0A1S3MP67-F1
#
_entry.id   AF-A0A1S3MP67-F1
#
_cell.length_a   1.000
_cell.length_b   1.000
_cell.length_c   1.000
_cell.angle_alpha   90.00
_cell.angle_beta   90.00
_cell.angle_gamma   90.00
#
_symmetry.space_group_name_H-M   'P 1'
#
loop_
_entity.id
_entity.type
_entity.pdbx_description
1 polymer ?
#
loop_
_entity_poly.entity_id
_entity_poly.type
_entity_poly.pdbx_seq_one_letter_code
_entity_poly.pdbx_strand_id
1 'polypeptide(L)'
;MTVDFHELLGSSDAPELVPQVDNTDILCSVVALFDVSLPVVGPRDVHDTVHSHGTHTIILLRQQSDVLVEYRSRTPPSFRGEPVSSPVPAVVNGHRESEGRYLQVFSESEDSSDSSDDHEEVKECTEPRSASAWETFCMGLEEFLARARERRAQREAPGDEQQILPTAVGAESLIVGAAAYKLKTLSTGEKVLQLSLMATRKRYGNCGGGHHIIELLKTQSVCGAYDAFLSHADTDARGGLLLMLWPH
;
A
#
# COMPACT_ATOMS: atom_id res chain seq x y z
N MET A 1 8.34 1.92 -10.82
CA MET A 1 7.49 2.41 -11.94
C MET A 1 6.71 3.64 -11.49
N THR A 2 6.15 4.41 -12.42
CA THR A 2 5.30 5.59 -12.12
C THR A 2 3.94 5.39 -12.77
N VAL A 3 2.85 5.68 -12.04
CA VAL A 3 1.47 5.39 -12.45
C VAL A 3 0.55 6.56 -12.10
N ASP A 4 -0.33 6.98 -13.01
CA ASP A 4 -1.51 7.79 -12.69
C ASP A 4 -2.73 6.87 -12.61
N PHE A 5 -3.20 6.58 -11.40
CA PHE A 5 -4.31 5.62 -11.21
C PHE A 5 -5.64 6.14 -11.73
N HIS A 6 -5.85 7.45 -11.69
CA HIS A 6 -7.08 8.06 -12.20
C HIS A 6 -7.19 7.86 -13.71
N GLU A 7 -6.10 8.10 -14.44
CA GLU A 7 -6.08 7.85 -15.89
C GLU A 7 -6.08 6.36 -16.22
N LEU A 8 -5.32 5.54 -15.47
CA LEU A 8 -5.21 4.11 -15.71
C LEU A 8 -6.55 3.40 -15.55
N LEU A 9 -7.26 3.61 -14.43
CA LEU A 9 -8.52 2.94 -14.14
C LEU A 9 -9.71 3.57 -14.86
N GLY A 10 -9.57 4.81 -15.36
CA GLY A 10 -10.55 5.46 -16.22
C GLY A 10 -10.48 5.03 -17.70
N SER A 11 -9.40 4.35 -18.11
CA SER A 11 -9.20 3.90 -19.49
C SER A 11 -9.81 2.51 -19.74
N SER A 12 -10.54 2.34 -20.84
CA SER A 12 -11.04 1.03 -21.26
C SER A 12 -9.94 0.08 -21.74
N ASP A 13 -8.83 0.63 -22.23
CA ASP A 13 -7.68 -0.11 -22.77
C ASP A 13 -6.45 0.06 -21.86
N ALA A 14 -6.68 0.01 -20.54
CA ALA A 14 -5.62 0.20 -19.55
C ALA A 14 -4.51 -0.86 -19.72
N PRO A 15 -3.23 -0.46 -19.84
CA PRO A 15 -2.14 -1.41 -19.87
C PRO A 15 -2.03 -2.16 -18.54
N GLU A 16 -1.62 -3.42 -18.61
CA GLU A 16 -1.26 -4.20 -17.43
C GLU A 16 0.05 -3.68 -16.84
N LEU A 17 0.03 -3.25 -15.57
CA LEU A 17 1.22 -2.72 -14.90
C LEU A 17 2.19 -3.81 -14.46
N VAL A 18 1.64 -4.93 -13.99
CA VAL A 18 2.39 -6.08 -13.49
C VAL A 18 1.72 -7.33 -14.04
N PRO A 19 2.47 -8.22 -14.75
CA PRO A 19 1.89 -9.42 -15.30
C PRO A 19 1.14 -10.25 -14.25
N GLN A 20 -0.08 -10.66 -14.59
CA GLN A 20 -0.99 -11.49 -13.79
C GLN A 20 -1.49 -10.83 -12.50
N VAL A 21 -1.40 -9.49 -12.39
CA VAL A 21 -1.89 -8.74 -11.23
C VAL A 21 -2.84 -7.64 -11.71
N ASP A 22 -4.04 -7.62 -11.13
CA ASP A 22 -5.05 -6.62 -11.45
C ASP A 22 -4.59 -5.21 -11.04
N ASN A 23 -4.83 -4.20 -11.88
CA ASN A 23 -4.48 -2.82 -11.58
C ASN A 23 -5.22 -2.29 -10.32
N THR A 24 -6.42 -2.79 -10.06
CA THR A 24 -7.20 -2.54 -8.84
C THR A 24 -6.52 -3.14 -7.61
N ASP A 25 -5.93 -4.34 -7.72
CA ASP A 25 -5.18 -4.96 -6.63
C ASP A 25 -3.92 -4.16 -6.29
N ILE A 26 -3.28 -3.56 -7.30
CA ILE A 26 -2.14 -2.66 -7.12
C ILE A 26 -2.59 -1.40 -6.36
N LEU A 27 -3.68 -0.76 -6.79
CA LEU A 27 -4.25 0.40 -6.08
C LEU A 27 -4.60 0.04 -4.62
N CYS A 28 -5.30 -1.07 -4.40
CA CYS A 28 -5.68 -1.54 -3.07
C CYS A 28 -4.44 -1.77 -2.18
N SER A 29 -3.39 -2.39 -2.73
CA SER A 29 -2.13 -2.60 -2.01
C SER A 29 -1.41 -1.29 -1.69
N VAL A 30 -1.42 -0.31 -2.59
CA VAL A 30 -0.83 1.02 -2.34
C VAL A 30 -1.60 1.77 -1.25
N VAL A 31 -2.94 1.76 -1.31
CA VAL A 31 -3.78 2.40 -0.29
C VAL A 31 -3.56 1.71 1.06
N ALA A 32 -3.55 0.39 1.11
CA ALA A 32 -3.24 -0.37 2.33
C ALA A 32 -1.86 -0.01 2.88
N LEU A 33 -0.87 0.22 2.02
CA LEU A 33 0.49 0.54 2.45
C LEU A 33 0.54 1.88 3.16
N PHE A 34 -0.11 2.89 2.57
CA PHE A 34 -0.20 4.21 3.16
C PHE A 34 -1.06 4.20 4.42
N ASP A 35 -2.21 3.52 4.44
CA ASP A 35 -3.07 3.46 5.64
C ASP A 35 -2.33 2.85 6.84
N VAL A 36 -1.64 1.72 6.64
CA VAL A 36 -0.86 1.06 7.69
C VAL A 36 0.33 1.90 8.15
N SER A 37 0.96 2.66 7.23
CA SER A 37 2.18 3.43 7.53
C SER A 37 1.90 4.86 8.02
N LEU A 38 0.74 5.41 7.67
CA LEU A 38 0.30 6.77 7.91
C LEU A 38 -1.13 6.77 8.50
N PRO A 39 -1.35 6.10 9.65
CA PRO A 39 -2.69 5.85 10.17
C PRO A 39 -3.47 7.13 10.50
N VAL A 40 -2.80 8.28 10.64
CA VAL A 40 -3.44 9.57 10.92
C VAL A 40 -4.29 10.06 9.74
N VAL A 41 -3.90 9.77 8.50
CA VAL A 41 -4.55 10.28 7.27
C VAL A 41 -5.91 9.62 7.04
N GLY A 42 -6.03 8.32 7.33
CA GLY A 42 -7.25 7.55 7.08
C GLY A 42 -7.38 7.07 5.63
N PRO A 43 -8.05 5.93 5.39
CA PRO A 43 -7.96 5.22 4.12
C PRO A 43 -8.69 5.92 2.97
N ARG A 44 -9.76 6.66 3.27
CA ARG A 44 -10.49 7.44 2.27
C ARG A 44 -9.67 8.61 1.75
N ASP A 45 -9.05 9.36 2.65
CA ASP A 45 -8.18 10.49 2.26
C ASP A 45 -6.93 10.01 1.53
N VAL A 46 -6.39 8.84 1.91
CA VAL A 46 -5.33 8.16 1.16
C VAL A 46 -5.79 7.81 -0.26
N HIS A 47 -6.93 7.12 -0.41
CA HIS A 47 -7.48 6.76 -1.71
C HIS A 47 -7.72 8.00 -2.57
N ASP A 48 -8.41 9.00 -2.02
CA ASP A 48 -8.73 10.23 -2.74
C ASP A 48 -7.46 10.97 -3.17
N THR A 49 -6.39 10.91 -2.36
CA THR A 49 -5.07 11.44 -2.74
C THR A 49 -4.46 10.66 -3.89
N VAL A 50 -4.34 9.33 -3.77
CA VAL A 50 -3.67 8.46 -4.76
C VAL A 50 -4.43 8.40 -6.09
N HIS A 51 -5.77 8.42 -6.04
CA HIS A 51 -6.66 8.37 -7.21
C HIS A 51 -7.11 9.77 -7.67
N SER A 52 -6.49 10.84 -7.18
CA SER A 52 -6.82 12.19 -7.66
C SER A 52 -6.23 12.45 -9.05
N HIS A 53 -6.99 13.17 -9.88
CA HIS A 53 -6.56 13.55 -11.22
C HIS A 53 -5.20 14.28 -11.22
N GLY A 54 -4.26 13.80 -12.04
CA GLY A 54 -2.91 14.35 -12.20
C GLY A 54 -1.99 14.05 -11.02
N THR A 55 -2.39 13.15 -10.13
CA THR A 55 -1.49 12.61 -9.11
C THR A 55 -0.80 11.38 -9.66
N HIS A 56 0.51 11.36 -9.53
CA HIS A 56 1.35 10.27 -9.99
C HIS A 56 1.89 9.53 -8.79
N THR A 57 1.93 8.21 -8.88
CA THR A 57 2.41 7.32 -7.83
C THR A 57 3.64 6.58 -8.32
N ILE A 58 4.78 6.81 -7.67
CA ILE A 58 5.95 5.94 -7.79
C ILE A 58 5.69 4.70 -6.95
N ILE A 59 5.83 3.53 -7.57
CA ILE A 59 5.70 2.23 -6.90
C ILE A 59 7.04 1.50 -7.01
N LEU A 60 7.57 1.12 -5.84
CA LEU A 60 8.70 0.21 -5.73
C LEU A 60 8.19 -1.22 -5.67
N LEU A 61 8.64 -2.02 -6.62
CA LEU A 61 8.32 -3.45 -6.71
C LEU A 61 9.57 -4.28 -6.51
N ARG A 62 9.40 -5.44 -5.87
CA ARG A 62 10.37 -6.52 -5.93
C ARG A 62 10.03 -7.52 -7.04
N GLN A 63 11.01 -8.31 -7.46
CA GLN A 63 10.81 -9.32 -8.48
C GLN A 63 9.98 -10.49 -7.95
N GLN A 64 9.05 -11.00 -8.76
CA GLN A 64 8.21 -12.16 -8.40
C GLN A 64 9.06 -13.41 -8.09
N SER A 65 10.18 -13.59 -8.81
CA SER A 65 11.13 -14.68 -8.56
C SER A 65 11.68 -14.66 -7.13
N ASP A 66 12.02 -13.47 -6.63
CA ASP A 66 12.61 -13.32 -5.29
C ASP A 66 11.59 -13.61 -4.20
N VAL A 67 10.32 -13.26 -4.44
CA VAL A 67 9.20 -13.61 -3.55
C VAL A 67 9.00 -15.12 -3.52
N LEU A 68 9.02 -15.80 -4.67
CA LEU A 68 8.86 -17.26 -4.73
C LEU A 68 9.99 -17.99 -4.03
N VAL A 69 11.23 -17.53 -4.17
CA VAL A 69 12.39 -18.07 -3.44
C VAL A 69 12.21 -17.87 -1.93
N GLU A 70 11.74 -16.71 -1.50
CA GLU A 70 11.43 -16.45 -0.09
C GLU A 70 10.35 -17.40 0.42
N TYR A 71 9.26 -17.60 -0.32
CA TYR A 71 8.18 -18.49 0.09
C TYR A 71 8.63 -19.94 0.21
N ARG A 72 9.49 -20.42 -0.70
CA ARG A 72 10.03 -21.79 -0.67
C ARG A 72 11.06 -22.01 0.44
N SER A 73 11.72 -20.96 0.90
CA SER A 73 12.75 -21.04 1.94
C SER A 73 12.19 -20.91 3.36
N ARG A 74 10.91 -20.57 3.52
CA ARG A 74 10.25 -20.59 4.82
C ARG A 74 10.00 -22.04 5.24
N THR A 75 10.74 -22.49 6.24
CA THR A 75 10.43 -23.74 6.94
C THR A 75 9.14 -23.53 7.74
N PRO A 76 8.17 -24.46 7.71
CA PRO A 76 7.00 -24.36 8.59
C PRO A 76 7.47 -24.28 10.05
N PRO A 77 6.80 -23.50 10.91
CA PRO A 77 7.24 -23.32 12.29
C PRO A 77 7.23 -24.69 12.98
N SER A 78 8.43 -25.21 13.26
CA SER A 78 8.56 -26.30 14.22
C SER A 78 8.05 -25.77 15.55
N PHE A 79 6.98 -26.36 16.09
CA PHE A 79 6.50 -26.13 17.45
C PHE A 79 7.69 -26.11 18.43
N ARG A 80 8.15 -24.92 18.78
CA ARG A 80 9.01 -24.69 19.94
C ARG A 80 8.19 -23.87 20.90
N GLY A 81 7.48 -24.57 21.78
CA GLY A 81 6.89 -23.95 22.95
C GLY A 81 7.99 -23.32 23.79
N GLU A 82 7.82 -22.05 24.14
CA GLU A 82 7.88 -21.58 25.53
C GLU A 82 7.28 -20.16 25.63
N PRO A 83 6.52 -19.86 26.70
CA PRO A 83 5.79 -18.61 26.82
C PRO A 83 6.66 -17.54 27.49
N VAL A 84 6.72 -16.33 26.93
CA VAL A 84 7.20 -15.16 27.67
C VAL A 84 6.15 -14.06 27.57
N SER A 85 5.31 -14.03 28.60
CA SER A 85 4.44 -12.91 28.93
C SER A 85 5.30 -11.69 29.31
N SER A 86 5.00 -10.55 28.71
CA SER A 86 5.20 -9.25 29.36
C SER A 86 4.11 -8.28 28.91
N PRO A 87 3.41 -7.61 29.86
CA PRO A 87 2.31 -6.73 29.54
C PRO A 87 2.83 -5.34 29.13
N VAL A 88 2.35 -4.83 28.00
CA VAL A 88 2.54 -3.42 27.60
C VAL A 88 1.21 -2.69 27.88
N PRO A 89 1.25 -1.48 28.47
CA PRO A 89 0.07 -0.88 29.10
C PRO A 89 -0.93 -0.38 28.06
N ALA A 90 -2.21 -0.64 28.35
CA ALA A 90 -3.35 -0.11 27.62
C ALA A 90 -3.36 1.42 27.70
N VAL A 91 -2.95 2.08 26.61
CA VAL A 91 -3.35 3.46 26.36
C VAL A 91 -4.68 3.40 25.63
N VAL A 92 -5.73 3.73 26.38
CA VAL A 92 -7.07 4.04 25.87
C VAL A 92 -6.93 5.13 24.82
N ASN A 93 -7.38 4.87 23.59
CA ASN A 93 -7.99 5.89 22.73
C ASN A 93 -8.71 5.27 21.52
N GLY A 94 -10.00 5.61 21.41
CA GLY A 94 -10.73 5.82 20.15
C GLY A 94 -10.93 4.61 19.24
N HIS A 95 -12.14 4.05 19.29
CA HIS A 95 -12.73 3.15 18.28
C HIS A 95 -12.32 3.57 16.84
N ARG A 96 -11.40 2.83 16.21
CA ARG A 96 -11.09 2.94 14.78
C ARG A 96 -11.28 1.56 14.14
N GLU A 97 -12.46 1.34 13.57
CA GLU A 97 -12.84 0.11 12.83
C GLU A 97 -11.98 -0.16 11.58
N SER A 98 -11.06 0.76 11.24
CA SER A 98 -10.13 0.63 10.11
C SER A 98 -8.81 -0.07 10.46
N GLU A 99 -8.42 -0.10 11.74
CA GLU A 99 -7.06 -0.56 12.12
C GLU A 99 -6.82 -2.03 11.78
N GLY A 100 -7.87 -2.87 11.69
CA GLY A 100 -7.70 -4.30 11.38
C GLY A 100 -7.64 -4.66 9.89
N ARG A 101 -8.36 -3.95 9.00
CA ARG A 101 -8.61 -4.43 7.63
C ARG A 101 -7.37 -4.37 6.74
N TYR A 102 -6.62 -3.27 6.81
CA TYR A 102 -5.44 -3.05 5.98
C TYR A 102 -4.19 -3.71 6.56
N LEU A 103 -4.13 -3.93 7.89
CA LEU A 103 -3.06 -4.72 8.50
C LEU A 103 -3.02 -6.15 7.95
N GLN A 104 -4.17 -6.74 7.61
CA GLN A 104 -4.24 -8.09 7.04
C GLN A 104 -3.50 -8.22 5.70
N VAL A 105 -3.35 -7.13 4.93
CA VAL A 105 -2.65 -7.13 3.63
C VAL A 105 -1.16 -7.42 3.81
N PHE A 106 -0.54 -6.84 4.85
CA PHE A 106 0.90 -6.89 5.04
C PHE A 106 1.36 -7.61 6.31
N SER A 107 0.45 -8.19 7.08
CA SER A 107 0.79 -9.00 8.23
C SER A 107 1.50 -10.29 7.80
N GLU A 108 2.70 -10.47 8.34
CA GLU A 108 3.55 -11.62 8.10
C GLU A 108 4.04 -12.29 9.41
N SER A 109 3.51 -11.86 10.56
CA SER A 109 3.71 -12.50 11.87
C SER A 109 2.39 -13.12 12.36
N GLU A 110 2.48 -14.39 12.71
CA GLU A 110 1.44 -15.21 13.33
C GLU A 110 1.24 -14.76 14.78
N ASP A 111 0.16 -14.03 15.04
CA ASP A 111 -0.49 -14.08 16.35
C ASP A 111 -1.98 -14.28 16.09
N SER A 112 -2.47 -15.45 16.49
CA SER A 112 -3.88 -15.76 16.54
C SER A 112 -4.50 -14.92 17.65
N SER A 113 -5.23 -13.88 17.27
CA SER A 113 -6.16 -13.22 18.19
C SER A 113 -7.53 -13.16 17.52
N ASP A 114 -8.43 -13.96 18.10
CA ASP A 114 -9.89 -14.07 17.96
C ASP A 114 -10.58 -13.42 16.76
N SER A 115 -11.20 -14.30 15.97
CA SER A 115 -12.34 -14.01 15.12
C SER A 115 -13.56 -13.72 16.01
N SER A 116 -13.87 -12.44 16.27
CA SER A 116 -15.20 -12.04 16.71
C SER A 116 -16.11 -11.96 15.48
N ASP A 117 -16.90 -12.99 15.31
CA ASP A 117 -17.96 -13.14 14.32
C ASP A 117 -19.17 -12.31 14.78
N ASP A 118 -19.22 -11.04 14.40
CA ASP A 118 -20.38 -10.17 14.61
C ASP A 118 -21.12 -10.00 13.28
N HIS A 119 -22.18 -10.80 13.13
CA HIS A 119 -23.25 -10.56 12.17
C HIS A 119 -23.99 -9.28 12.56
N GLU A 120 -23.78 -8.19 11.83
CA GLU A 120 -24.63 -7.00 11.91
C GLU A 120 -25.26 -6.70 10.54
N GLU A 121 -26.55 -6.41 10.61
CA GLU A 121 -27.54 -6.50 9.54
C GLU A 121 -27.26 -5.55 8.36
N VAL A 122 -27.43 -6.10 7.17
CA VAL A 122 -27.40 -5.39 5.88
C VAL A 122 -28.49 -4.33 5.90
N LYS A 123 -28.10 -3.06 6.02
CA LYS A 123 -28.98 -1.93 5.76
C LYS A 123 -29.18 -1.83 4.25
N GLU A 124 -30.34 -2.29 3.80
CA GLU A 124 -30.86 -2.18 2.44
C GLU A 124 -30.79 -0.72 1.96
N CYS A 125 -29.89 -0.44 1.02
CA CYS A 125 -29.91 0.80 0.25
C CYS A 125 -30.40 0.51 -1.17
N THR A 126 -31.63 0.94 -1.39
CA THR A 126 -32.41 0.96 -2.62
C THR A 126 -31.71 1.68 -3.79
N GLU A 127 -31.61 0.97 -4.93
CA GLU A 127 -31.49 1.40 -6.34
C GLU A 127 -30.21 2.14 -6.86
N PRO A 128 -29.76 1.85 -8.10
CA PRO A 128 -28.41 2.12 -8.58
C PRO A 128 -28.27 3.57 -9.08
N ARG A 129 -27.87 4.47 -8.18
CA ARG A 129 -27.22 5.72 -8.55
C ARG A 129 -25.72 5.46 -8.56
N SER A 130 -25.06 5.78 -9.68
CA SER A 130 -23.63 5.56 -9.95
C SER A 130 -22.78 5.50 -8.67
N ALA A 131 -22.28 4.30 -8.34
CA ALA A 131 -21.43 4.12 -7.17
C ALA A 131 -20.27 5.14 -7.22
N SER A 132 -20.01 5.79 -6.09
CA SER A 132 -18.87 6.72 -6.00
C SER A 132 -17.56 5.96 -6.22
N ALA A 133 -16.51 6.63 -6.70
CA ALA A 133 -15.20 5.99 -6.90
C ALA A 133 -14.71 5.26 -5.63
N TRP A 134 -15.01 5.81 -4.46
CA TRP A 134 -14.73 5.19 -3.16
C TRP A 134 -15.52 3.90 -2.91
N GLU A 135 -16.80 3.83 -3.30
CA GLU A 135 -17.60 2.60 -3.14
C GLU A 135 -17.11 1.49 -4.07
N THR A 136 -16.80 1.83 -5.33
CA THR A 136 -16.17 0.89 -6.28
C THR A 136 -14.84 0.40 -5.75
N PHE A 137 -14.02 1.29 -5.18
CA PHE A 137 -12.77 0.94 -4.52
C PHE A 137 -12.99 -0.01 -3.33
N CYS A 138 -13.95 0.29 -2.44
CA CYS A 138 -14.25 -0.58 -1.30
C CYS A 138 -14.68 -1.98 -1.73
N MET A 139 -15.49 -2.09 -2.79
CA MET A 139 -15.88 -3.39 -3.35
C MET A 139 -14.65 -4.15 -3.88
N GLY A 140 -13.79 -3.48 -4.66
CA GLY A 140 -12.55 -4.08 -5.15
C GLY A 140 -11.57 -4.46 -4.02
N LEU A 141 -11.55 -3.69 -2.93
CA LEU A 141 -10.73 -3.97 -1.76
C LEU A 141 -11.15 -5.27 -1.06
N GLU A 142 -12.45 -5.51 -0.88
CA GLU A 142 -12.93 -6.75 -0.26
C GLU A 142 -12.61 -7.98 -1.11
N GLU A 143 -12.77 -7.88 -2.45
CA GLU A 143 -12.36 -8.93 -3.38
C GLU A 143 -10.84 -9.18 -3.33
N PHE A 144 -10.05 -8.10 -3.30
CA PHE A 144 -8.60 -8.18 -3.14
C PHE A 144 -8.19 -8.87 -1.84
N LEU A 145 -8.82 -8.52 -0.71
CA LEU A 145 -8.57 -9.13 0.59
C LEU A 145 -8.93 -10.62 0.58
N ALA A 146 -10.05 -11.01 -0.03
CA ALA A 146 -10.42 -12.41 -0.19
C ALA A 146 -9.36 -13.19 -0.98
N ARG A 147 -8.92 -12.66 -2.13
CA ARG A 147 -7.86 -13.27 -2.94
C ARG A 147 -6.51 -13.33 -2.21
N ALA A 148 -6.16 -12.31 -1.43
CA ALA A 148 -4.94 -12.29 -0.64
C ALA A 148 -4.95 -13.36 0.47
N ARG A 149 -6.11 -13.58 1.11
CA ARG A 149 -6.31 -14.68 2.08
C ARG A 149 -6.21 -16.04 1.41
N GLU A 150 -6.79 -16.22 0.23
CA GLU A 150 -6.67 -17.47 -0.52
C GLU A 150 -5.21 -17.76 -0.92
N ARG A 151 -4.49 -16.77 -1.45
CA ARG A 151 -3.04 -16.90 -1.72
C ARG A 151 -2.26 -17.25 -0.46
N ARG A 152 -2.63 -16.69 0.70
CA ARG A 152 -2.02 -17.03 1.99
C ARG A 152 -2.29 -18.49 2.37
N ALA A 153 -3.54 -18.95 2.31
CA ALA A 153 -3.90 -20.33 2.61
C ALA A 153 -3.20 -21.34 1.68
N GLN A 154 -3.03 -21.01 0.39
CA GLN A 154 -2.27 -21.83 -0.56
C GLN A 154 -0.78 -21.97 -0.17
N ARG A 155 -0.20 -20.95 0.48
CA ARG A 155 1.18 -21.00 0.99
C ARG A 155 1.31 -21.81 2.29
N GLU A 156 0.22 -21.90 3.05
CA GLU A 156 0.17 -22.58 4.36
C GLU A 156 -0.25 -24.05 4.27
N ALA A 157 -0.83 -24.48 3.14
CA ALA A 157 -1.29 -25.86 2.95
C ALA A 157 -0.11 -26.86 3.16
N PRO A 158 -0.20 -27.78 4.14
CA PRO A 158 0.87 -28.73 4.42
C PRO A 158 0.91 -29.79 3.31
N GLY A 159 1.83 -29.60 2.36
CA GLY A 159 2.18 -30.58 1.35
C GLY A 159 3.68 -30.53 1.11
N ASP A 160 4.40 -31.57 1.52
CA ASP A 160 5.87 -31.68 1.46
C ASP A 160 6.46 -31.52 0.03
N GLU A 161 5.62 -31.49 -1.01
CA GLU A 161 6.01 -31.31 -2.41
C GLU A 161 5.19 -30.25 -3.17
N GLN A 162 4.36 -29.44 -2.49
CA GLN A 162 3.53 -28.44 -3.17
C GLN A 162 4.42 -27.31 -3.71
N GLN A 163 4.69 -27.32 -5.02
CA GLN A 163 5.36 -26.19 -5.67
C GLN A 163 4.48 -24.95 -5.55
N ILE A 164 4.91 -23.97 -4.75
CA ILE A 164 4.26 -22.66 -4.68
C ILE A 164 4.29 -22.06 -6.10
N LEU A 165 3.09 -21.95 -6.67
CA LEU A 165 2.87 -21.44 -8.02
C LEU A 165 3.05 -19.92 -8.05
N PRO A 166 3.45 -19.35 -9.21
CA PRO A 166 3.53 -17.89 -9.38
C PRO A 166 2.23 -17.14 -9.04
N THR A 167 1.07 -17.80 -9.22
CA THR A 167 -0.25 -17.27 -8.89
C THR A 167 -0.47 -17.02 -7.39
N ALA A 168 0.36 -17.61 -6.52
CA ALA A 168 0.36 -17.36 -5.07
C ALA A 168 1.03 -16.03 -4.68
N VAL A 169 1.61 -15.30 -5.65
CA VAL A 169 2.24 -13.99 -5.45
C VAL A 169 1.30 -12.90 -5.95
N GLY A 170 0.67 -12.18 -5.02
CA GLY A 170 -0.16 -11.02 -5.33
C GLY A 170 0.54 -9.68 -5.11
N ALA A 171 -0.18 -8.59 -5.40
CA ALA A 171 0.29 -7.22 -5.21
C ALA A 171 0.78 -6.94 -3.78
N GLU A 172 0.16 -7.55 -2.76
CA GLU A 172 0.53 -7.45 -1.35
C GLU A 172 1.96 -7.95 -1.06
N SER A 173 2.45 -8.84 -1.93
CA SER A 173 3.76 -9.46 -1.80
C SER A 173 4.84 -8.69 -2.59
N LEU A 174 4.44 -8.00 -3.65
CA LEU A 174 5.33 -7.34 -4.61
C LEU A 174 5.65 -5.88 -4.24
N ILE A 175 4.68 -5.15 -3.70
CA ILE A 175 4.87 -3.75 -3.36
C ILE A 175 5.70 -3.63 -2.08
N VAL A 176 6.80 -2.87 -2.15
CA VAL A 176 7.69 -2.62 -0.99
C VAL A 176 7.69 -1.16 -0.55
N GLY A 177 7.28 -0.24 -1.40
CA GLY A 177 7.19 1.18 -1.12
C GLY A 177 6.41 1.94 -2.18
N ALA A 178 5.85 3.08 -1.80
CA ALA A 178 5.15 3.96 -2.72
C ALA A 178 5.29 5.43 -2.32
N ALA A 179 5.16 6.32 -3.30
CA ALA A 179 5.03 7.75 -3.09
C ALA A 179 4.06 8.37 -4.08
N ALA A 180 3.09 9.13 -3.57
CA ALA A 180 2.13 9.89 -4.37
C ALA A 180 2.54 11.36 -4.42
N TYR A 181 2.71 11.90 -5.63
CA TYR A 181 3.11 13.27 -5.87
C TYR A 181 2.30 13.91 -6.99
N LYS A 182 2.30 15.24 -7.03
CA LYS A 182 1.62 16.03 -8.07
C LYS A 182 2.51 17.15 -8.56
N LEU A 183 2.63 17.28 -9.87
CA LEU A 183 3.28 18.44 -10.48
C LEU A 183 2.25 19.56 -10.66
N LYS A 184 2.53 20.73 -10.08
CA LYS A 184 1.65 21.91 -10.15
C LYS A 184 2.37 23.06 -10.83
N THR A 185 1.69 23.76 -11.72
CA THR A 185 2.18 25.03 -12.27
C THR A 185 1.53 26.16 -11.49
N LEU A 186 2.35 27.00 -10.86
CA LEU A 186 1.91 28.19 -10.14
C LEU A 186 1.46 29.29 -11.11
N SER A 187 0.75 30.29 -10.60
CA SER A 187 0.37 31.48 -11.39
C SER A 187 1.58 32.28 -11.89
N THR A 188 2.73 32.13 -11.24
CA THR A 188 4.03 32.69 -11.64
C THR A 188 4.64 31.97 -12.85
N GLY A 189 4.10 30.80 -13.24
CA GLY A 189 4.63 29.93 -14.29
C GLY A 189 5.61 28.87 -13.78
N GLU A 190 6.05 28.96 -12.52
CA GLU A 190 6.95 27.99 -11.89
C GLU A 190 6.26 26.65 -11.67
N LYS A 191 6.99 25.56 -11.87
CA LYS A 191 6.52 24.20 -11.67
C LYS A 191 7.02 23.65 -10.33
N VAL A 192 6.10 23.24 -9.48
CA VAL A 192 6.39 22.68 -8.17
C VAL A 192 5.98 21.22 -8.14
N LEU A 193 6.93 20.34 -7.80
CA LEU A 193 6.66 18.95 -7.49
C LEU A 193 6.26 18.85 -6.03
N GLN A 194 5.00 18.54 -5.75
CA GLN A 194 4.47 18.37 -4.42
C GLN A 194 4.36 16.87 -4.08
N LEU A 195 5.14 16.42 -3.11
CA LEU A 195 5.00 15.09 -2.51
C LEU A 195 3.88 15.11 -1.45
N SER A 196 2.86 14.26 -1.64
CA SER A 196 1.68 14.19 -0.75
C SER A 196 1.78 13.04 0.25
N LEU A 197 2.14 11.84 -0.21
CA LEU A 197 2.26 10.64 0.63
C LEU A 197 3.54 9.89 0.26
N MET A 198 4.23 9.33 1.25
CA MET A 198 5.35 8.42 1.04
C MET A 198 5.39 7.38 2.15
N ALA A 199 5.53 6.11 1.78
CA ALA A 199 5.61 5.01 2.71
C ALA A 199 6.49 3.87 2.15
N THR A 200 7.12 3.15 3.06
CA THR A 200 7.79 1.88 2.75
C THR A 200 7.30 0.83 3.73
N ARG A 201 7.16 -0.41 3.27
CA ARG A 201 6.73 -1.52 4.13
C ARG A 201 7.75 -1.67 5.27
N LYS A 202 7.26 -1.83 6.49
CA LYS A 202 8.08 -1.89 7.72
C LYS A 202 9.26 -2.86 7.62
N ARG A 203 9.06 -4.03 7.00
CA ARG A 203 10.12 -5.03 6.77
C ARG A 203 11.31 -4.49 5.95
N TYR A 204 11.07 -3.50 5.10
CA TYR A 204 12.07 -2.88 4.22
C TYR A 204 12.48 -1.47 4.68
N GLY A 205 12.07 -1.04 5.89
CA GLY A 205 12.27 0.32 6.39
C GLY A 205 13.74 0.77 6.49
N ASN A 206 14.69 -0.18 6.49
CA ASN A 206 16.13 0.08 6.55
C ASN A 206 16.88 -0.32 5.27
N CYS A 207 16.17 -0.62 4.18
CA CYS A 207 16.78 -1.02 2.90
C CYS A 207 17.03 0.17 1.97
N GLY A 208 16.90 1.40 2.47
CA GLY A 208 17.05 2.62 1.66
C GLY A 208 15.90 2.88 0.69
N GLY A 209 14.76 2.19 0.82
CA GLY A 209 13.61 2.36 -0.09
C GLY A 209 13.08 3.79 -0.13
N GLY A 210 12.97 4.45 1.04
CA GLY A 210 12.56 5.85 1.11
C GLY A 210 13.58 6.78 0.45
N HIS A 211 14.88 6.56 0.70
CA HIS A 211 15.94 7.33 0.05
C HIS A 211 15.89 7.16 -1.47
N HIS A 212 15.73 5.93 -1.96
CA HIS A 212 15.62 5.65 -3.38
C HIS A 212 14.40 6.34 -4.03
N ILE A 213 13.24 6.36 -3.36
CA ILE A 213 12.06 7.11 -3.82
C ILE A 213 12.38 8.61 -3.94
N ILE A 214 13.06 9.20 -2.96
CA ILE A 214 13.45 10.62 -3.02
C ILE A 214 14.40 10.89 -4.19
N GLU A 215 15.37 10.00 -4.45
CA GLU A 215 16.25 10.15 -5.62
C GLU A 215 15.48 10.02 -6.95
N LEU A 216 14.47 9.15 -7.03
CA LEU A 216 13.58 9.08 -8.19
C LEU A 216 12.77 10.37 -8.35
N LEU A 217 12.24 10.94 -7.27
CA LEU A 217 11.52 12.22 -7.28
C LEU A 217 12.41 13.40 -7.71
N LYS A 218 13.72 13.31 -7.42
CA LYS A 218 14.71 14.29 -7.90
C LYS A 218 15.04 14.17 -9.38
N THR A 219 14.73 13.02 -9.98
CA THR A 219 15.11 12.72 -11.35
C THR A 219 14.05 13.28 -12.31
N GLN A 220 14.36 14.39 -12.98
CA GLN A 220 13.40 15.05 -13.89
C GLN A 220 12.95 14.17 -15.07
N SER A 221 13.74 13.18 -15.49
CA SER A 221 13.30 12.22 -16.51
C SER A 221 12.21 11.26 -16.00
N VAL A 222 12.02 11.15 -14.68
CA VAL A 222 10.99 10.33 -14.04
C VAL A 222 9.76 11.17 -13.74
N CYS A 223 9.93 12.35 -13.14
CA CYS A 223 8.82 13.15 -12.64
C CYS A 223 8.44 14.36 -13.51
N GLY A 224 9.17 14.59 -14.60
CA GLY A 224 9.07 15.79 -15.41
C GLY A 224 9.92 16.93 -14.87
N ALA A 225 10.09 17.98 -15.68
CA ALA A 225 10.81 19.18 -15.28
C ALA A 225 10.01 19.98 -14.24
N TYR A 226 10.69 20.36 -13.15
CA TYR A 226 10.15 21.19 -12.09
C TYR A 226 11.24 22.13 -11.53
N ASP A 227 10.81 23.25 -10.97
CA ASP A 227 11.67 24.31 -10.43
C ASP A 227 11.87 24.17 -8.91
N ALA A 228 10.87 23.62 -8.21
CA ALA A 228 10.94 23.40 -6.76
C ALA A 228 10.33 22.06 -6.33
N PHE A 229 10.87 21.48 -5.27
CA PHE A 229 10.37 20.27 -4.62
C PHE A 229 9.77 20.62 -3.25
N LEU A 230 8.48 20.33 -3.07
CA LEU A 230 7.74 20.58 -1.85
C LEU A 230 7.34 19.26 -1.21
N SER A 231 7.64 19.11 0.08
CA SER A 231 7.15 18.01 0.90
C SER A 231 6.76 18.53 2.27
N HIS A 232 5.74 17.93 2.86
CA HIS A 232 5.35 18.18 4.25
C HIS A 232 5.70 16.93 5.06
N ALA A 233 6.49 17.11 6.11
CA ALA A 233 6.77 16.07 7.08
C ALA A 233 6.08 16.42 8.40
N ASP A 234 5.51 15.41 9.05
CA ASP A 234 5.00 15.56 10.41
C ASP A 234 6.17 15.92 11.35
N THR A 235 5.93 16.85 12.28
CA THR A 235 6.93 17.29 13.25
C THR A 235 7.45 16.17 14.14
N ASP A 236 6.66 15.10 14.32
CA ASP A 236 7.03 13.90 15.07
C ASP A 236 7.61 12.77 14.20
N ALA A 237 7.76 12.97 12.89
CA ALA A 237 8.43 12.02 12.03
C ALA A 237 9.91 11.93 12.46
N ARG A 238 10.26 10.86 13.18
CA ARG A 238 11.63 10.51 13.56
C ARG A 238 12.44 10.14 12.31
N GLY A 239 12.83 11.16 11.56
CA GLY A 239 13.42 11.06 10.22
C GLY A 239 12.99 12.27 9.40
N GLY A 240 13.43 13.47 9.81
CA GLY A 240 12.99 14.74 9.25
C GLY A 240 13.13 14.81 7.73
N LEU A 241 12.02 15.05 7.04
CA LEU A 241 12.04 15.55 5.68
C LEU A 241 11.94 17.08 5.73
N LEU A 242 13.09 17.69 5.52
CA LEU A 242 13.31 19.12 5.41
C LEU A 242 12.72 19.64 4.08
N LEU A 243 12.08 20.80 4.12
CA LEU A 243 11.70 21.57 2.93
C LEU A 243 12.99 21.96 2.19
N MET A 244 13.36 21.19 1.16
CA MET A 244 14.57 21.42 0.36
C MET A 244 14.24 22.39 -0.77
N LEU A 245 14.33 23.69 -0.50
CA LEU A 245 14.40 24.71 -1.56
C LEU A 245 15.82 24.67 -2.15
N TRP A 246 15.95 24.25 -3.41
CA TRP A 246 17.21 24.28 -4.14
C TRP A 246 17.41 25.65 -4.78
N PRO A 247 18.54 26.35 -4.57
CA PRO A 247 18.90 27.51 -5.37
C PRO A 247 19.72 27.04 -6.59
N HIS A 248 19.21 27.40 -7.78
CA HIS A 248 19.81 27.40 -9.13
C HIS A 248 20.98 26.46 -9.46
#